data_AF-A0A944GKA9-F1
#
_entry.id   AF-A0A944GKA9-F1
#
_cell.length_a   1.000
_cell.length_b   1.000
_cell.length_c   1.000
_cell.angle_alpha   90.00
_cell.angle_beta   90.00
_cell.angle_gamma   90.00
#
_symmetry.space_group_name_H-M   'P 1'
#
loop_
_entity.id
_entity.type
_entity.pdbx_description
1 polymer ?
#
loop_
_entity_poly.entity_id
_entity_poly.type
_entity_poly.pdbx_seq_one_letter_code
_entity_poly.pdbx_strand_id
1 'polypeptide(L)' 'HFPMGLNVTANHLRSVPIGATIKAVARILHKGKNTHVWNVDIFNEEGQLCFTSRVTNYMLDLKNKK' A
#
# COMPACT_ATOMS: atom_id res chain seq x y z
N HIS A 1 11.93 12.06 -6.39
CA HIS A 1 10.59 12.31 -5.82
C HIS A 1 10.53 11.68 -4.44
N PHE A 2 10.09 12.43 -3.44
CA PHE A 2 9.92 11.97 -2.07
C PHE A 2 8.43 11.65 -1.84
N PRO A 3 8.06 10.39 -1.51
CA PRO A 3 6.67 10.03 -1.28
C PRO A 3 6.19 10.53 0.08
N MET A 4 5.02 11.15 0.11
CA MET A 4 4.32 11.55 1.34
C MET A 4 2.95 10.89 1.38
N GLY A 5 2.55 10.33 2.52
CA GLY A 5 1.21 9.75 2.69
C GLY A 5 0.14 10.82 2.55
N LEU A 6 -0.88 10.56 1.72
CA LEU A 6 -2.08 11.41 1.62
C LEU A 6 -3.29 10.74 2.27
N ASN A 7 -3.53 9.48 1.91
CA ASN A 7 -4.70 8.74 2.38
C ASN A 7 -4.39 7.25 2.41
N VAL A 8 -4.95 6.56 3.39
CA VAL A 8 -4.99 5.10 3.48
C VAL A 8 -6.41 4.66 3.82
N THR A 9 -6.93 3.71 3.06
CA THR A 9 -8.13 2.93 3.43
C THR A 9 -7.76 1.47 3.46
N ALA A 10 -8.38 0.72 4.37
CA ALA A 10 -8.07 -0.69 4.54
C ALA A 10 -9.23 -1.49 5.12
N ASN A 11 -9.23 -2.78 4.84
CA ASN A 11 -10.18 -3.73 5.36
C ASN A 11 -9.44 -4.96 5.89
N HIS A 12 -9.70 -5.32 7.15
CA HIS A 12 -9.27 -6.56 7.75
C HIS A 12 -10.33 -7.63 7.49
N LEU A 13 -9.97 -8.65 6.72
CA LEU A 13 -10.90 -9.67 6.23
C LEU A 13 -10.76 -10.98 7.02
N ARG A 14 -9.56 -11.29 7.51
CA ARG A 14 -9.29 -12.52 8.28
C ARG A 14 -8.18 -12.27 9.30
N SER A 15 -8.31 -12.90 10.47
CA SER A 15 -7.26 -12.96 11.48
C SER A 15 -6.09 -13.83 11.01
N VAL A 16 -4.89 -13.48 11.45
CA VAL A 16 -3.67 -14.29 11.26
C VAL A 16 -3.06 -14.56 12.63
N PRO A 17 -2.64 -15.80 12.96
CA PRO A 17 -2.01 -16.10 14.23
C PRO A 17 -0.73 -15.27 14.47
N ILE A 18 -0.47 -14.91 15.72
CA ILE A 18 0.77 -14.24 16.11
C ILE A 18 1.94 -15.18 15.80
N GLY A 19 2.99 -14.65 15.16
CA GLY A 19 4.17 -15.40 14.76
C GLY A 19 4.05 -16.13 13.42
N ALA A 20 2.87 -16.14 12.78
CA ALA A 20 2.72 -16.70 11.44
C ALA A 20 3.36 -15.80 10.37
N THR A 21 3.80 -16.39 9.26
CA THR A 21 4.33 -15.65 8.13
C THR A 21 3.19 -15.13 7.26
N ILE A 22 3.33 -13.91 6.73
CA ILE A 22 2.40 -13.32 5.78
C ILE A 22 3.13 -12.86 4.54
N LYS A 23 2.43 -12.86 3.41
CA LYS A 23 2.91 -12.31 2.15
C LYS A 23 2.14 -11.04 1.82
N ALA A 24 2.83 -9.90 1.84
CA ALA A 24 2.29 -8.62 1.35
C ALA A 24 2.69 -8.40 -0.10
N VAL A 25 1.74 -7.97 -0.94
CA VAL A 25 1.95 -7.62 -2.35
C VAL A 25 1.41 -6.22 -2.60
N ALA A 26 2.30 -5.30 -2.94
CA ALA A 26 1.95 -3.96 -3.38
C ALA A 26 1.97 -3.88 -4.91
N ARG A 27 0.86 -3.44 -5.51
CA ARG A 27 0.75 -3.19 -6.95
C ARG A 27 0.39 -1.73 -7.17
N ILE A 28 1.18 -1.05 -8.00
CA ILE A 28 0.86 0.31 -8.40
C ILE A 28 -0.33 0.29 -9.36
N LEU A 29 -1.38 1.03 -9.01
CA LEU A 29 -2.57 1.21 -9.85
C LEU A 29 -2.44 2.47 -10.72
N HIS A 30 -1.81 3.50 -10.17
CA HIS A 30 -1.58 4.76 -10.87
C HIS A 30 -0.22 5.32 -10.50
N LYS A 31 0.60 5.66 -11.51
CA LYS A 31 1.92 6.27 -11.37
C LYS A 31 1.96 7.65 -12.01
N GLY A 32 1.28 8.62 -11.38
CA GLY A 32 1.26 10.00 -11.83
C GLY A 32 2.50 10.78 -11.39
N LYS A 33 2.67 11.99 -11.94
CA LYS A 33 3.75 12.91 -11.56
C LYS A 33 3.66 13.32 -10.08
N ASN A 34 2.45 13.65 -9.64
CA ASN A 34 2.18 14.20 -8.30
C ASN A 34 1.56 13.19 -7.35
N THR A 35 0.94 12.11 -7.86
CA THR A 35 0.24 11.13 -7.03
C THR A 35 0.53 9.72 -7.51
N HIS A 36 0.79 8.82 -6.56
CA HIS A 36 0.79 7.38 -6.79
C HIS A 36 -0.36 6.74 -6.00
N VAL A 37 -1.05 5.80 -6.62
CA VAL A 37 -2.09 4.98 -5.96
C VAL A 37 -1.63 3.53 -5.98
N TRP A 38 -1.62 2.89 -4.83
CA TRP A 38 -1.20 1.51 -4.63
C TRP A 38 -2.35 0.68 -4.08
N ASN A 39 -2.50 -0.53 -4.61
CA ASN A 39 -3.23 -1.59 -3.94
C ASN A 39 -2.24 -2.44 -3.15
N VAL A 40 -2.51 -2.68 -1.87
CA VAL A 40 -1.69 -3.53 -1.00
C VAL A 40 -2.56 -4.66 -0.48
N ASP A 41 -2.22 -5.88 -0.85
CA ASP A 41 -2.92 -7.09 -0.41
C ASP A 41 -1.99 -7.92 0.46
N ILE A 42 -2.52 -8.48 1.54
CA ILE A 42 -1.79 -9.39 2.43
C ILE A 42 -2.48 -10.75 2.42
N PHE A 43 -1.68 -11.79 2.23
CA PHE A 43 -2.11 -13.18 2.20
C PHE A 43 -1.44 -13.96 3.34
N ASN A 44 -2.15 -14.94 3.91
CA ASN A 44 -1.54 -15.92 4.82
C ASN A 44 -0.73 -16.98 4.05
N GLU A 45 -0.13 -17.94 4.77
CA GLU A 45 0.67 -19.03 4.20
C GLU A 45 -0.12 -19.94 3.27
N GLU A 46 -1.44 -20.05 3.47
CA GLU A 46 -2.37 -20.78 2.60
C GLU A 46 -2.77 -19.98 1.34
N GLY A 47 -2.25 -18.76 1.16
CA GLY A 47 -2.55 -17.90 0.01
C GLY A 47 -3.91 -17.21 0.08
N GLN A 48 -4.58 -17.22 1.22
CA GLN A 48 -5.88 -16.57 1.41
C GLN A 48 -5.71 -15.08 1.72
N LEU A 49 -6.53 -14.22 1.13
CA LEU A 49 -6.50 -12.77 1.36
C LEU A 49 -6.99 -12.45 2.79
N CYS A 50 -6.12 -11.86 3.61
CA CYS A 50 -6.43 -11.48 4.99
C CYS A 50 -6.66 -9.98 5.17
N PHE A 51 -6.06 -9.16 4.32
CA PHE A 51 -6.15 -7.71 4.38
C PHE A 51 -5.97 -7.11 2.99
N THR A 52 -6.70 -6.04 2.71
CA THR A 52 -6.53 -5.26 1.49
C THR A 52 -6.59 -3.77 1.81
N SER A 53 -5.79 -2.97 1.13
CA SER A 53 -5.70 -1.53 1.33
C SER A 53 -5.46 -0.77 0.03
N ARG A 54 -6.00 0.44 -0.03
CA ARG A 54 -5.68 1.45 -1.02
C ARG A 54 -4.85 2.54 -0.34
N VAL A 55 -3.63 2.76 -0.84
CA VAL A 55 -2.73 3.82 -0.35
C VAL A 55 -2.51 4.84 -1.44
N THR A 56 -2.73 6.11 -1.12
CA THR A 56 -2.41 7.23 -2.01
C THR A 56 -1.25 8.02 -1.42
N ASN A 57 -0.20 8.20 -2.21
CA ASN A 57 0.94 9.04 -1.87
C ASN A 57 1.01 10.26 -2.78
N TYR A 58 1.38 11.40 -2.21
CA TYR A 58 1.86 12.56 -2.96
C TYR A 58 3.35 12.38 -3.27
N MET A 59 3.76 12.68 -4.49
CA MET A 59 5.14 12.60 -4.95
C MET A 59 5.73 14.00 -4.98
N LEU A 60 6.43 14.38 -3.91
CA LEU A 60 7.07 15.68 -3.83
C LEU A 60 8.33 15.72 -4.69
N ASP A 61 8.38 16.68 -5.62
CA ASP A 61 9.59 17.01 -6.34
C ASP A 61 10.40 18.05 -5.56
N LEU A 62 11.50 17.61 -4.96
CA LEU A 62 12.39 18.45 -4.16
C LEU A 62 13.20 19.43 -5.02
N LYS A 63 13.25 19.26 -6.35
CA LYS A 63 13.97 20.17 -7.25
C LYS A 63 13.21 21.46 -7.56
N ASN A 64 11.91 21.50 -7.26
CA ASN A 64 11.03 22.66 -7.54
C ASN A 64 10.72 23.52 -6.30
N LYS A 65 11.41 23.30 -5.16
CA LYS A 65 11.37 24.25 -4.05
C LYS A 65 12.26 25.45 -4.40
N LYS A 66 11.63 26.50 -4.95
CA LYS A 66 12.16 27.87 -4.89
C LYS A 66 12.27 28.32 -3.44
#